data_AF-A0A3B8PJF8-F1
#
_entry.id   AF-A0A3B8PJF8-F1
#
_cell.length_a   1.000
_cell.length_b   1.000
_cell.length_c   1.000
_cell.angle_alpha   90.00
_cell.angle_beta   90.00
_cell.angle_gamma   90.00
#
_symmetry.space_group_name_H-M   'P 1'
#
loop_
_entity.id
_entity.type
_entity.pdbx_description
1 polymer ?
#
loop_
_entity_poly.entity_id
_entity_poly.type
_entity_poly.pdbx_seq_one_letter_code
_entity_poly.pdbx_strand_id
1 'polypeptide(L)'
;MSAQGIRAPEQKGSSLKGTYYKAIVPDTLDLAERARLAVNAITGAADPHNNYEVFQCGHCDQQPANFNHNHGGPCLSKAIDVIPRMRRMSGSRQNEDFDRKIVNSMLRDVDENGLWWIKGEGRPWRHRFGEKTYWPFPQG
;
A
#
# COMPACT_ATOMS: atom_id res chain seq x y z
N MET A 1 39.69 5.33 -1.95
CA MET A 1 38.94 4.66 -0.87
C MET A 1 37.72 4.02 -1.49
N SER A 2 37.69 2.68 -1.54
CA SER A 2 36.67 1.93 -2.29
C SER A 2 35.43 1.72 -1.42
N ALA A 3 34.26 2.16 -1.89
CA ALA A 3 32.99 2.00 -1.19
C ALA A 3 32.66 0.50 -1.07
N GLN A 4 32.63 0.00 0.17
CA GLN A 4 32.15 -1.34 0.47
C GLN A 4 30.64 -1.38 0.22
N GLY A 5 30.23 -2.08 -0.83
CA GLY A 5 28.82 -2.26 -1.17
C GLY A 5 28.08 -2.94 -0.03
N ILE A 6 27.04 -2.27 0.48
CA ILE A 6 26.12 -2.85 1.46
C ILE A 6 25.38 -4.00 0.79
N ARG A 7 25.74 -5.23 1.14
CA ARG A 7 25.10 -6.44 0.62
C ARG A 7 23.98 -6.81 1.58
N ALA A 8 22.73 -6.83 1.08
CA ALA A 8 21.60 -7.31 1.88
C ALA A 8 21.88 -8.74 2.38
N PRO A 9 21.55 -9.06 3.64
CA PRO A 9 21.73 -10.42 4.14
C PRO A 9 20.92 -11.40 3.30
N GLU A 10 21.50 -12.57 3.06
CA GLU A 10 20.87 -13.63 2.28
C GLU A 10 19.55 -14.03 2.95
N GLN A 11 18.42 -13.75 2.27
CA GLN A 11 17.12 -14.18 2.75
C GLN A 11 17.04 -15.70 2.62
N LYS A 12 17.16 -16.39 3.76
CA LYS A 12 16.96 -17.83 3.84
C LYS A 12 15.56 -18.14 3.33
N GLY A 13 15.47 -18.82 2.18
CA GLY A 13 14.20 -19.25 1.61
C GLY A 13 13.37 -19.97 2.68
N SER A 14 12.12 -19.55 2.85
CA SER A 14 11.26 -20.11 3.89
C SER A 14 11.12 -21.62 3.68
N SER A 15 11.64 -22.42 4.61
CA SER A 15 11.51 -23.89 4.59
C SER A 15 10.09 -24.37 4.92
N LEU A 16 9.15 -23.45 5.10
CA LEU A 16 7.75 -23.74 5.41
C LEU A 16 7.09 -24.37 4.19
N LYS A 17 6.93 -25.69 4.22
CA LYS A 17 6.05 -26.40 3.30
C LYS A 17 4.62 -26.31 3.83
N GLY A 18 3.71 -25.77 3.02
CA GLY A 18 2.27 -25.79 3.33
C GLY A 18 1.69 -27.17 3.08
N THR A 19 0.69 -27.55 3.87
CA THR A 19 -0.07 -28.80 3.70
C THR A 19 -1.48 -28.46 3.20
N TYR A 20 -1.92 -29.13 2.14
CA TYR A 20 -3.26 -28.95 1.58
C TYR A 20 -4.15 -30.13 1.99
N TYR A 21 -5.37 -29.86 2.47
CA TYR A 21 -6.35 -30.90 2.86
C TYR A 21 -7.76 -30.51 2.44
N LYS A 22 -8.65 -31.50 2.29
CA LYS A 22 -10.09 -31.29 2.09
C LYS A 22 -10.80 -31.29 3.44
N ALA A 23 -11.70 -30.34 3.67
CA ALA A 23 -12.55 -30.29 4.87
C ALA A 23 -13.94 -29.76 4.55
N ILE A 24 -14.96 -30.22 5.30
CA ILE A 24 -16.28 -29.60 5.34
C ILE A 24 -16.20 -28.50 6.40
N VAL A 25 -16.10 -27.26 5.94
CA VAL A 25 -16.14 -26.08 6.80
C VAL A 25 -17.59 -25.56 6.84
N PRO A 26 -18.06 -24.98 7.96
CA PRO A 26 -19.30 -24.21 7.95
C PRO A 26 -19.21 -23.11 6.88
N ASP A 27 -20.32 -22.46 6.50
CA ASP A 27 -20.31 -21.30 5.61
C ASP A 27 -19.65 -20.09 6.31
N THR A 28 -18.34 -20.22 6.51
CA THR A 28 -17.45 -19.27 7.13
C THR A 28 -16.82 -18.42 6.05
N LEU A 29 -16.38 -17.24 6.46
CA LEU A 29 -15.71 -16.31 5.58
C LEU A 29 -14.52 -16.98 4.88
N ASP A 30 -14.59 -17.12 3.56
CA ASP A 30 -13.44 -17.54 2.75
C ASP A 30 -12.36 -16.45 2.81
N LEU A 31 -11.40 -16.64 3.70
CA LEU A 31 -10.31 -15.68 3.91
C LEU A 31 -9.40 -15.57 2.68
N ALA A 32 -9.19 -16.66 1.94
CA ALA A 32 -8.37 -16.64 0.74
C ALA A 32 -9.05 -15.79 -0.34
N GLU A 33 -10.36 -15.96 -0.53
CA GLU A 33 -11.12 -15.13 -1.46
C GLU A 33 -11.18 -13.66 -1.00
N ARG A 34 -11.37 -13.40 0.30
CA ARG A 34 -11.31 -12.03 0.83
C ARG A 34 -9.95 -11.37 0.62
N ALA A 35 -8.85 -12.11 0.79
CA ALA A 35 -7.52 -11.59 0.46
C ALA A 35 -7.36 -11.31 -1.03
N ARG A 36 -7.88 -12.20 -1.90
CA ARG A 36 -7.84 -11.97 -3.35
C ARG A 36 -8.56 -10.68 -3.72
N LEU A 37 -9.75 -10.43 -3.14
CA LEU A 37 -10.51 -9.20 -3.32
C LEU A 37 -9.79 -7.98 -2.74
N ALA A 38 -9.11 -8.13 -1.60
CA ALA A 38 -8.35 -7.04 -0.99
C ALA A 38 -7.12 -6.65 -1.84
N VAL A 39 -6.42 -7.61 -2.47
CA VAL A 39 -5.36 -7.31 -3.45
C VAL A 39 -5.92 -6.46 -4.59
N ASN A 40 -7.09 -6.82 -5.12
CA ASN A 40 -7.76 -6.02 -6.15
C ASN A 40 -8.10 -4.60 -5.65
N ALA A 41 -8.68 -4.47 -4.46
CA ALA A 41 -9.06 -3.18 -3.91
C ALA A 41 -7.85 -2.25 -3.69
N ILE A 42 -6.79 -2.77 -3.07
CA ILE A 42 -5.61 -1.96 -2.74
C ILE A 42 -4.83 -1.60 -4.00
N THR A 43 -4.56 -2.56 -4.88
CA THR A 43 -3.78 -2.30 -6.11
C THR A 43 -4.58 -1.52 -7.14
N GLY A 44 -5.91 -1.67 -7.17
CA GLY A 44 -6.80 -0.87 -8.02
C GLY A 44 -6.94 0.57 -7.55
N ALA A 45 -6.69 0.85 -6.27
CA ALA A 45 -6.65 2.19 -5.70
C ALA A 45 -5.25 2.85 -5.76
N ALA A 46 -4.24 2.16 -6.32
CA ALA A 46 -2.91 2.72 -6.52
C ALA A 46 -2.94 3.70 -7.71
N ASP A 47 -2.59 4.96 -7.47
CA ASP A 47 -2.67 6.02 -8.48
C ASP A 47 -1.44 6.02 -9.41
N PRO A 48 -1.57 5.62 -10.68
CA PRO A 48 -0.44 5.58 -11.60
C PRO A 48 0.15 6.96 -11.90
N HIS A 49 -0.63 8.02 -11.76
CA HIS A 49 -0.19 9.40 -12.00
C HIS A 49 0.65 9.94 -10.84
N ASN A 50 0.50 9.36 -9.64
CA ASN A 50 1.18 9.80 -8.43
C ASN A 50 2.05 8.69 -7.83
N ASN A 51 2.85 8.06 -8.70
CA ASN A 51 3.84 7.05 -8.35
C ASN A 51 3.25 5.84 -7.60
N TYR A 52 2.01 5.49 -7.89
CA TYR A 52 1.30 4.38 -7.24
C TYR A 52 1.13 4.57 -5.72
N GLU A 53 1.10 5.82 -5.25
CA GLU A 53 0.54 6.12 -3.92
C GLU A 53 -0.93 5.68 -3.91
N VAL A 54 -1.34 4.97 -2.85
CA VAL A 54 -2.70 4.42 -2.76
C VAL A 54 -3.63 5.47 -2.18
N PHE A 55 -4.74 5.73 -2.88
CA PHE A 55 -5.81 6.59 -2.36
C PHE A 55 -6.32 6.04 -1.03
N GLN A 56 -6.47 6.92 -0.03
CA GLN A 56 -6.89 6.51 1.32
C GLN A 56 -8.40 6.57 1.51
N CYS A 57 -9.06 7.52 0.84
CA CYS A 57 -10.47 7.77 0.99
C CYS A 57 -11.15 7.90 -0.36
N GLY A 58 -12.31 7.26 -0.49
CA GLY A 58 -13.29 7.52 -1.55
C GLY A 58 -14.49 8.24 -0.94
N HIS A 59 -14.82 9.40 -1.49
CA HIS A 59 -15.93 10.26 -1.05
C HIS A 59 -17.09 10.13 -2.02
N CYS A 60 -18.01 9.21 -1.73
CA CYS A 60 -19.23 8.99 -2.49
C CYS A 60 -20.34 9.99 -2.13
N ASP A 61 -20.14 10.78 -1.07
CA ASP A 61 -21.02 11.84 -0.59
C ASP A 61 -20.81 13.18 -1.31
N GLN A 62 -19.77 13.27 -2.16
CA GLN A 62 -19.41 14.47 -2.91
C GLN A 62 -19.97 14.38 -4.35
N GLN A 63 -20.20 15.54 -4.97
CA GLN A 63 -20.68 15.65 -6.35
C GLN A 63 -19.68 16.47 -7.18
N PRO A 64 -18.82 15.85 -8.01
CA PRO A 64 -18.73 14.41 -8.27
C PRO A 64 -18.04 13.62 -7.15
N ALA A 65 -18.34 12.32 -7.07
CA ALA A 65 -17.63 11.41 -6.19
C ALA A 65 -16.14 11.38 -6.57
N ASN A 66 -15.26 11.36 -5.57
CA ASN A 66 -13.82 11.45 -5.80
C ASN A 66 -13.02 10.53 -4.87
N PHE A 67 -11.80 10.22 -5.29
CA PHE A 67 -10.77 9.64 -4.43
C PHE A 67 -9.76 10.71 -4.05
N ASN A 68 -9.20 10.64 -2.85
CA ASN A 68 -8.11 11.53 -2.45
C ASN A 68 -6.96 10.82 -1.73
N HIS A 69 -5.80 11.46 -1.83
CA HIS A 69 -4.55 11.05 -1.20
C HIS A 69 -4.38 11.63 0.21
N ASN A 70 -5.47 12.06 0.85
CA ASN A 70 -5.38 12.69 2.16
C ASN A 70 -4.81 11.68 3.16
N HIS A 71 -3.78 12.07 3.91
CA HIS A 71 -2.99 11.18 4.77
C HIS A 71 -2.26 10.02 4.05
N GLY A 72 -2.11 10.09 2.72
CA GLY A 72 -1.54 9.04 1.87
C GLY A 72 -0.16 8.56 2.31
N GLY A 73 0.71 9.48 2.77
CA GLY A 73 2.08 9.15 3.18
C GLY A 73 2.17 8.09 4.28
N PRO A 74 1.74 8.36 5.53
CA PRO A 74 1.87 7.40 6.62
C PRO A 74 1.02 6.14 6.45
N CYS A 75 -0.15 6.25 5.82
CA CYS A 75 -1.03 5.10 5.66
C CYS A 75 -0.60 4.16 4.52
N LEU A 76 0.28 4.58 3.61
CA LEU A 76 0.82 3.74 2.55
C LEU A 76 1.57 2.51 3.10
N SER A 77 2.18 2.64 4.28
CA SER A 77 2.84 1.55 5.00
C SER A 77 1.92 0.34 5.22
N LYS A 78 0.62 0.57 5.43
CA LYS A 78 -0.40 -0.49 5.56
C LYS A 78 -0.50 -1.30 4.27
N ALA A 79 -0.57 -0.64 3.11
CA ALA A 79 -0.66 -1.31 1.82
C ALA A 79 0.60 -2.12 1.52
N ILE A 80 1.78 -1.53 1.74
CA ILE A 80 3.08 -2.19 1.56
C ILE A 80 3.16 -3.47 2.39
N ASP A 81 2.66 -3.42 3.62
CA ASP A 81 2.74 -4.54 4.54
C ASP A 81 1.73 -5.66 4.22
N VAL A 82 0.49 -5.31 3.87
CA VAL A 82 -0.58 -6.32 3.73
C VAL A 82 -0.61 -7.00 2.37
N ILE A 83 -0.20 -6.33 1.28
CA ILE A 83 -0.27 -6.92 -0.08
C ILE A 83 0.49 -8.26 -0.15
N PRO A 84 1.77 -8.37 0.27
CA PRO A 84 2.49 -9.63 0.18
C PRO A 84 1.85 -10.76 1.01
N ARG A 85 1.25 -10.41 2.15
CA ARG A 85 0.54 -11.37 3.02
C ARG A 85 -0.73 -11.87 2.35
N MET A 86 -1.52 -10.97 1.77
CA MET A 86 -2.75 -11.32 1.06
C MET A 86 -2.46 -12.15 -0.19
N ARG A 87 -1.39 -11.85 -0.93
CA ARG A 87 -0.91 -12.68 -2.04
C ARG A 87 -0.52 -14.08 -1.57
N ARG A 88 0.22 -14.20 -0.46
CA ARG A 88 0.58 -15.50 0.12
C ARG A 88 -0.65 -16.29 0.55
N MET A 89 -1.66 -15.62 1.13
CA MET A 89 -2.89 -16.27 1.59
C MET A 89 -3.80 -16.71 0.44
N SER A 90 -3.89 -15.92 -0.63
CA SER A 90 -4.83 -16.15 -1.74
C SER A 90 -4.23 -16.78 -2.99
N GLY A 91 -2.91 -16.75 -3.15
CA GLY A 91 -2.23 -17.10 -4.40
C GLY A 91 -2.36 -16.03 -5.50
N SER A 92 -2.93 -14.84 -5.21
CA SER A 92 -3.20 -13.81 -6.21
C SER A 92 -1.92 -13.22 -6.82
N ARG A 93 -1.87 -13.21 -8.17
CA ARG A 93 -0.81 -12.57 -8.97
C ARG A 93 -1.26 -11.27 -9.66
N GLN A 94 -2.48 -10.79 -9.35
CA GLN A 94 -3.03 -9.57 -9.96
C GLN A 94 -2.16 -8.35 -9.62
N ASN A 95 -1.79 -7.54 -10.61
CA ASN A 95 -0.99 -6.31 -10.44
C ASN A 95 0.31 -6.54 -9.64
N GLU A 96 0.97 -7.68 -9.81
CA GLU A 96 2.19 -8.02 -9.04
C GLU A 96 3.35 -7.03 -9.25
N ASP A 97 3.38 -6.35 -10.39
CA ASP A 97 4.34 -5.28 -10.67
C ASP A 97 4.09 -4.02 -9.82
N PHE A 98 2.89 -3.85 -9.23
CA PHE A 98 2.54 -2.68 -8.42
C PHE A 98 3.19 -2.73 -7.05
N ASP A 99 3.50 -3.91 -6.51
CA ASP A 99 4.10 -4.06 -5.18
C ASP A 99 5.38 -3.21 -5.06
N ARG A 100 6.28 -3.34 -6.02
CA ARG A 100 7.52 -2.56 -6.07
C ARG A 100 7.27 -1.08 -6.33
N LYS A 101 6.25 -0.74 -7.13
CA LYS A 101 5.90 0.66 -7.42
C LYS A 101 5.35 1.38 -6.18
N ILE A 102 4.47 0.71 -5.43
CA ILE A 102 3.91 1.20 -4.16
C ILE A 102 5.03 1.37 -3.12
N VAL A 103 5.93 0.39 -2.98
CA VAL A 103 7.11 0.52 -2.10
C VAL A 103 7.98 1.71 -2.51
N ASN A 104 8.26 1.86 -3.81
CA ASN A 104 9.05 2.98 -4.31
C ASN A 104 8.41 4.34 -4.01
N SER A 105 7.09 4.44 -3.99
CA SER A 105 6.38 5.66 -3.60
C SER A 105 6.75 6.14 -2.19
N MET A 106 6.89 5.19 -1.24
CA MET A 106 7.33 5.48 0.13
C MET A 106 8.85 5.66 0.24
N LEU A 107 9.65 4.96 -0.55
CA LEU A 107 11.12 5.10 -0.50
C LEU A 107 11.61 6.47 -0.99
N ARG A 108 10.86 7.15 -1.87
CA ARG A 108 11.18 8.53 -2.31
C ARG A 108 11.17 9.56 -1.16
N ASP A 109 10.45 9.23 -0.10
CA ASP A 109 10.36 10.03 1.12
C ASP A 109 11.52 9.79 2.09
N VAL A 110 12.30 8.73 1.87
CA VAL A 110 13.53 8.47 2.62
C VAL A 110 14.63 9.39 2.09
N ASP A 111 15.35 10.04 3.00
CA ASP A 111 16.48 10.91 2.69
C ASP A 111 17.81 10.14 2.81
N GLU A 112 18.92 10.74 2.37
CA GLU A 112 20.25 10.10 2.39
C GLU A 112 20.70 9.68 3.80
N ASN A 113 20.20 10.38 4.83
CA ASN A 113 20.43 10.07 6.24
C ASN A 113 19.60 8.86 6.75
N GLY A 114 18.76 8.26 5.90
CA GLY A 114 17.91 7.11 6.25
C GLY A 114 16.63 7.47 7.01
N LEU A 115 16.37 8.75 7.27
CA LEU A 115 15.12 9.20 7.87
C LEU A 115 14.02 9.29 6.82
N TRP A 116 12.82 8.85 7.20
CA TRP A 116 11.64 8.91 6.37
C TRP A 116 10.84 10.18 6.69
N TRP A 117 10.58 11.00 5.67
CA TRP A 117 9.93 12.31 5.80
C TRP A 117 8.63 12.37 5.00
N ILE A 118 7.61 13.03 5.52
CA ILE A 118 6.41 13.34 4.71
C ILE A 118 6.74 14.53 3.79
N LYS A 119 7.40 14.25 2.65
CA LYS A 119 7.78 15.28 1.68
C LYS A 119 6.54 15.83 0.98
N GLY A 120 6.39 17.15 0.98
CA GLY A 120 5.28 17.86 0.33
C GLY A 120 5.53 18.25 -1.14
N GLU A 121 6.79 18.22 -1.60
CA GLU A 121 7.14 18.56 -2.97
C GLU A 121 6.45 17.63 -3.98
N GLY A 122 5.80 18.23 -4.98
CA GLY A 122 5.02 17.52 -6.00
C GLY A 122 3.75 16.82 -5.46
N ARG A 123 3.36 17.07 -4.21
CA ARG A 123 2.25 16.38 -3.52
C ARG A 123 1.36 17.38 -2.77
N PRO A 124 0.53 18.16 -3.48
CA PRO A 124 -0.25 19.23 -2.89
C PRO A 124 -1.20 18.77 -1.77
N TRP A 125 -1.62 17.50 -1.78
CA TRP A 125 -2.45 16.89 -0.74
C TRP A 125 -1.74 16.67 0.60
N ARG A 126 -0.41 16.81 0.68
CA ARG A 126 0.36 16.63 1.93
C ARG A 126 0.59 17.91 2.72
N HIS A 127 0.30 19.09 2.15
CA HIS A 127 0.51 20.37 2.82
C HIS A 127 -0.44 20.63 4.01
N ARG A 128 -1.55 19.88 4.12
CA ARG A 128 -2.53 20.03 5.21
C ARG A 128 -2.35 19.02 6.36
N PHE A 129 -1.20 18.34 6.45
CA PHE A 129 -0.93 17.44 7.58
C PHE A 129 -0.87 18.24 8.88
N GLY A 130 -1.91 18.14 9.71
CA GLY A 130 -1.99 18.85 11.00
C GLY A 130 -2.84 20.11 11.03
N GLU A 131 -3.42 20.55 9.90
CA GLU A 131 -4.54 21.49 9.97
C GLU A 131 -5.76 20.74 10.51
N LYS A 132 -6.60 21.42 11.31
CA LYS A 132 -7.87 20.84 11.75
C LYS A 132 -8.77 20.67 10.52
N THR A 133 -8.63 19.53 9.85
CA THR A 133 -9.48 19.16 8.73
C THR A 133 -10.81 18.71 9.29
N TYR A 134 -11.67 19.70 9.56
CA TYR A 134 -13.05 19.46 9.92
C TYR A 134 -13.79 18.92 8.70
N TRP A 135 -14.59 17.89 8.94
CA TRP A 135 -15.52 17.35 7.98
C TRP A 135 -16.75 18.26 7.88
N PRO A 136 -17.28 18.59 6.68
CA PRO A 136 -16.75 18.31 5.34
C PRO A 136 -15.65 19.29 4.91
N PHE A 137 -14.76 18.85 4.02
CA PHE A 137 -13.68 19.67 3.49
C PHE A 137 -14.22 20.80 2.59
N PRO A 138 -13.78 22.07 2.79
CA PRO A 138 -14.03 23.11 1.81
C PRO A 138 -13.35 22.71 0.50
N GLN A 139 -14.17 22.57 -0.54
CA GLN A 139 -13.70 22.43 -1.90
C GLN A 139 -13.11 23.78 -2.31
N GLY A 140 -11.87 23.78 -2.79
CA GLY A 140 -11.28 24.94 -3.46
C GLY A 140 -11.93 25.17 -4.81
#